data_AF-A0A951MEY2-F1
#
_entry.id   AF-A0A951MEY2-F1
#
_cell.length_a   1.000
_cell.length_b   1.000
_cell.length_c   1.000
_cell.angle_alpha   90.00
_cell.angle_beta   90.00
_cell.angle_gamma   90.00
#
_symmetry.space_group_name_H-M   'P 1'
#
loop_
_entity.id
_entity.type
_entity.pdbx_description
1 polymer ?
#
loop_
_entity_poly.entity_id
_entity_poly.type
_entity_poly.pdbx_seq_one_letter_code
_entity_poly.pdbx_strand_id
1 'polypeptide(L)' 'MKKFEKKFIGKGTKVKSLEIIRLTISEEALKEALENELSDYKGNKYLVIEVASLKETDKYGRSHTVYINKKVKD' A
#
# COMPACT_ATOMS: atom_id res chain seq x y z
N MET A 1 6.18 12.99 17.81
CA MET A 1 5.48 11.79 17.29
C MET A 1 5.74 11.78 15.79
N LYS A 2 6.48 10.81 15.23
CA LYS A 2 6.81 10.80 13.80
C LYS A 2 5.50 10.82 13.01
N LYS A 3 5.27 11.84 12.18
CA LYS A 3 4.08 11.91 11.33
C LYS A 3 4.27 10.93 10.17
N PHE A 4 3.34 10.00 10.03
CA PHE A 4 3.30 9.10 8.87
C PHE A 4 2.12 9.52 8.00
N GLU A 5 2.37 9.75 6.73
CA GLU A 5 1.35 10.06 5.74
C GLU A 5 1.03 8.82 4.91
N LYS A 6 -0.26 8.61 4.63
CA LYS A 6 -0.70 7.50 3.80
C LYS A 6 -0.82 7.98 2.36
N LYS A 7 0.09 7.51 1.51
CA LYS A 7 -0.01 7.74 0.06
C LYS A 7 -0.79 6.61 -0.58
N PHE A 8 -1.93 6.93 -1.21
CA PHE A 8 -2.68 5.95 -2.01
C PHE A 8 -1.85 5.51 -3.22
N ILE A 9 -1.76 4.20 -3.44
CA ILE A 9 -0.98 3.63 -4.57
C ILE A 9 -1.76 2.64 -5.42
N GLY A 10 -2.96 2.26 -5.00
CA GLY A 10 -3.76 1.31 -5.76
C GLY A 10 -4.94 0.72 -5.01
N LYS A 11 -5.59 -0.23 -5.67
CA LYS A 11 -6.75 -0.94 -5.17
C LYS A 11 -6.51 -2.45 -5.28
N GLY A 12 -7.21 -3.20 -4.45
CA GLY A 12 -7.12 -4.66 -4.42
C GLY A 12 -8.48 -5.33 -4.48
N THR A 13 -8.48 -6.58 -4.91
CA THR A 13 -9.67 -7.42 -4.97
C THR A 13 -9.40 -8.72 -4.21
N LYS A 14 -10.32 -9.07 -3.30
CA LYS A 14 -10.29 -10.38 -2.65
C LYS A 14 -10.60 -11.47 -3.68
N VAL A 15 -9.70 -12.44 -3.83
CA VAL A 15 -9.89 -13.56 -4.74
C VAL A 15 -11.00 -14.44 -4.16
N LYS A 16 -12.04 -14.72 -4.96
CA LYS A 16 -13.16 -15.55 -4.52
C LYS A 16 -12.63 -16.90 -4.04
N SER A 17 -13.24 -17.46 -2.99
CA SER A 17 -12.89 -18.75 -2.36
C SER A 17 -11.50 -18.85 -1.70
N LEU A 18 -10.68 -17.80 -1.71
CA LEU A 18 -9.35 -17.80 -1.09
C LEU A 18 -9.19 -16.60 -0.12
N GLU A 19 -8.39 -16.76 0.91
CA GLU A 19 -7.96 -15.66 1.79
C GLU A 19 -6.78 -14.88 1.18
N ILE A 20 -6.92 -14.52 -0.10
CA ILE A 20 -5.91 -13.80 -0.87
C ILE A 20 -6.49 -12.45 -1.32
N ILE A 21 -5.73 -11.37 -1.10
CA ILE A 21 -6.01 -10.06 -1.67
C ILE A 21 -5.05 -9.84 -2.84
N ARG A 22 -5.59 -9.77 -4.05
CA ARG A 22 -4.80 -9.44 -5.25
C ARG A 22 -4.69 -7.93 -5.37
N LEU A 23 -3.46 -7.43 -5.40
CA LEU A 23 -3.15 -6.02 -5.58
C LEU A 23 -2.59 -5.78 -6.98
N THR A 24 -2.85 -4.60 -7.52
CA THR A 24 -2.18 -4.12 -8.73
C THR A 24 -1.61 -2.74 -8.42
N ILE A 25 -0.30 -2.62 -8.60
CA ILE A 25 0.48 -1.41 -8.37
C ILE A 25 1.21 -1.11 -9.68
N SER A 26 1.21 0.14 -10.13
CA SER A 26 1.95 0.51 -11.34
C SER A 26 3.45 0.42 -11.10
N GLU A 27 4.22 0.16 -12.15
CA GLU A 27 5.67 0.09 -12.06
C GLU A 27 6.27 1.42 -11.58
N GLU A 28 5.74 2.54 -12.06
CA GLU A 28 6.18 3.88 -11.68
C GLU A 28 5.96 4.15 -10.19
N ALA A 29 4.78 3.78 -9.68
CA ALA A 29 4.45 3.95 -8.26
C ALA A 29 5.35 3.06 -7.38
N LEU A 30 5.68 1.84 -7.84
CA LEU A 30 6.59 0.95 -7.13
C LEU A 30 8.02 1.49 -7.12
N LYS A 31 8.51 2.02 -8.24
CA LYS A 31 9.83 2.65 -8.32
C LYS A 31 9.95 3.85 -7.39
N GLU A 32 8.99 4.77 -7.44
CA GLU A 32 8.97 5.95 -6.58
C GLU A 32 8.98 5.57 -5.09
N ALA A 33 8.24 4.52 -4.73
CA ALA A 33 8.18 3.99 -3.37
C ALA A 33 9.51 3.40 -2.89
N LEU A 34 10.18 2.62 -3.75
CA LEU A 34 11.47 2.02 -3.44
C LEU A 34 12.58 3.07 -3.29
N GLU A 35 12.46 4.20 -3.98
CA GLU A 35 13.44 5.29 -3.88
C GLU A 35 13.22 6.17 -2.64
N ASN A 36 11.96 6.47 -2.30
CA ASN A 36 11.66 7.55 -1.36
C ASN A 36 11.02 7.10 -0.05
N GLU A 37 10.40 5.91 -0.01
CA GLU A 37 9.47 5.53 1.05
C GLU A 37 9.90 4.27 1.84
N LEU A 38 11.17 3.86 1.68
CA LEU A 38 11.74 2.74 2.44
C LEU A 38 11.96 3.13 3.91
N SER A 39 11.56 2.22 4.80
CA SER A 39 11.81 2.29 6.23
C SER A 39 13.03 1.46 6.61
N ASP A 40 13.97 2.06 7.32
CA ASP A 40 15.11 1.36 7.90
C ASP A 40 14.71 0.67 9.22
N TYR A 41 14.99 -0.63 9.31
CA TYR A 41 14.85 -1.40 10.54
C TYR A 41 16.02 -2.38 10.67
N LYS A 42 16.81 -2.23 11.74
CA LYS A 42 18.00 -3.06 12.02
C LYS A 42 18.99 -3.14 10.85
N GLY A 43 19.21 -2.03 10.16
CA GLY A 43 20.13 -1.96 9.01
C GLY A 43 19.57 -2.48 7.69
N ASN A 44 18.34 -2.99 7.68
CA ASN A 44 17.65 -3.44 6.47
C ASN A 44 16.58 -2.43 6.05
N LYS A 45 16.36 -2.31 4.75
CA LYS A 45 15.34 -1.43 4.17
C LYS A 45 14.07 -2.23 3.84
N TYR A 46 12.92 -1.69 4.21
CA TYR A 46 11.63 -2.31 3.98
C TYR A 46 10.63 -1.33 3.37
N LEU A 47 9.86 -1.80 2.41
CA LEU A 47 8.67 -1.09 1.96
C LEU A 47 7.47 -1.53 2.80
N VAL A 48 6.79 -0.59 3.43
CA VAL A 48 5.59 -0.87 4.24
C VAL A 48 4.34 -0.52 3.43
N ILE A 49 3.56 -1.55 3.11
CA ILE A 49 2.30 -1.43 2.39
C ILE A 49 1.15 -1.76 3.34
N GLU A 50 0.17 -0.88 3.42
CA GLU A 50 -1.06 -1.11 4.15
C GLU A 50 -2.20 -1.41 3.18
N VAL A 51 -3.01 -2.41 3.53
CA VAL A 51 -4.20 -2.80 2.77
C VAL A 51 -5.41 -2.66 3.67
N ALA A 52 -6.33 -1.77 3.30
CA ALA A 52 -7.56 -1.51 4.04
C ALA A 52 -8.77 -2.03 3.26
N SER A 53 -9.66 -2.77 3.92
CA SER A 53 -10.94 -3.18 3.35
C SER A 53 -11.86 -1.96 3.15
N LEU A 54 -12.55 -1.91 2.02
CA LEU A 54 -13.62 -0.95 1.78
C LEU A 54 -14.92 -1.43 2.45
N LYS A 55 -15.76 -0.48 2.88
CA LYS A 55 -17.10 -0.80 3.40
C LYS A 55 -17.98 -1.46 2.33
N GLU A 56 -17.89 -0.95 1.11
CA GLU A 56 -18.57 -1.49 -0.06
C GLU A 56 -17.56 -1.59 -1.21
N THR A 57 -17.76 -2.56 -2.11
CA THR A 57 -16.92 -2.68 -3.30
C THR A 57 -17.11 -1.49 -4.23
N ASP A 58 -16.04 -1.05 -4.89
CA ASP A 58 -16.18 -0.03 -5.93
C ASP A 58 -16.92 -0.56 -7.17
N LYS A 59 -17.23 0.34 -8.12
CA LYS A 59 -17.92 -0.01 -9.38
C LYS A 59 -17.17 -1.02 -10.28
N TYR A 60 -15.91 -1.32 -9.96
CA TYR A 60 -15.07 -2.29 -10.67
C TYR A 60 -14.87 -3.58 -9.86
N GLY A 61 -15.61 -3.76 -8.76
CA GLY A 61 -15.56 -4.94 -7.90
C GLY A 61 -14.34 -5.01 -7.00
N ARG A 62 -13.63 -3.89 -6.77
CA ARG A 62 -12.46 -3.85 -5.88
C ARG A 62 -12.92 -3.69 -4.45
N SER A 63 -12.38 -4.51 -3.55
CA SER A 63 -12.79 -4.57 -2.14
C SER A 63 -11.78 -3.97 -1.17
N HIS A 64 -10.59 -3.61 -1.64
CA HIS A 64 -9.51 -3.10 -0.80
C HIS A 64 -8.84 -1.87 -1.41
N THR A 65 -8.27 -1.04 -0.53
CA THR A 65 -7.43 0.11 -0.88
C THR A 65 -6.02 -0.11 -0.35
N VAL A 66 -5.03 0.30 -1.13
CA VAL A 66 -3.63 0.08 -0.85
C VAL A 66 -2.93 1.41 -0.64
N TYR A 67 -2.15 1.50 0.43
CA TYR A 67 -1.39 2.68 0.82
C TYR A 67 0.08 2.34 1.07
N ILE A 68 0.95 3.31 0.87
CA ILE A 68 2.31 3.31 1.38
C ILE A 68 2.38 4.25 2.58
N ASN A 69 3.02 3.79 3.65
CA ASN A 69 3.32 4.62 4.80
C ASN A 69 4.59 5.44 4.54
N LYS A 70 4.40 6.72 4.24
CA LYS A 70 5.47 7.70 4.12
C LYS A 70 5.85 8.22 5.48
N LYS A 71 7.13 8.17 5.83
CA LYS A 71 7.63 8.85 7.02
C LYS A 71 7.88 10.32 6.68
N VAL A 72 7.09 11.23 7.22
CA VAL A 72 7.31 12.67 7.05
C VAL A 72 8.56 13.02 7.86
N LYS A 73 9.57 13.59 7.19
CA LYS A 73 10.72 14.20 7.87
C LYS A 73 10.25 15.56 8.40
N ASP A 74 10.44 15.78 9.70
CA ASP A 74 10.25 17.11 10.32
C ASP A 74 11.24 18.13 9.73
#